data_AF-A0A227J106-F1
#
_entry.id   AF-A0A227J106-F1
#
_cell.length_a   1.000
_cell.length_b   1.000
_cell.length_c   1.000
_cell.angle_alpha   90.00
_cell.angle_beta   90.00
_cell.angle_gamma   90.00
#
_symmetry.space_group_name_H-M   'P 1'
#
loop_
_entity.id
_entity.type
_entity.pdbx_description
1 polymer ?
#
loop_
_entity_poly.entity_id
_entity_poly.type
_entity_poly.pdbx_seq_one_letter_code
_entity_poly.pdbx_strand_id
1 'polypeptide(L)'
;QAGRYLPEYKATRAQAGDFMSLCKNAELASEVTLQPLRRFPLDAAILFSDILTIPDAMGLGLRFAAGEGPVFDNPITCKADVEKIGLPDPEGELQY
;
A
#
# COMPACT_ATOMS: atom_id res chain seq x y z
N GLN A 1 2.96 3.12 14.87
CA GLN A 1 2.65 2.80 13.46
C GLN A 1 3.31 1.47 13.11
N ALA A 2 2.72 0.64 12.25
CA ALA A 2 3.38 -0.56 11.72
C ALA A 2 4.60 -0.18 10.85
N GLY A 3 5.75 -0.83 11.03
CA GLY A 3 6.91 -0.51 10.20
C GLY A 3 8.21 -1.21 10.55
N ARG A 4 9.24 -0.95 9.73
CA ARG A 4 10.55 -1.64 9.73
C ARG A 4 11.35 -1.55 11.04
N TYR A 5 10.96 -0.70 11.99
CA TYR A 5 11.59 -0.68 13.32
C TYR A 5 11.18 -1.88 14.19
N LEU A 6 10.10 -2.58 13.81
CA LEU A 6 9.65 -3.82 14.45
C LEU A 6 10.25 -5.03 13.71
N PRO A 7 10.94 -5.97 14.40
CA PRO A 7 11.47 -7.17 13.77
C PRO A 7 10.36 -8.09 13.22
N GLU A 8 9.24 -8.22 13.91
CA GLU A 8 8.06 -8.98 13.45
C GLU A 8 7.45 -8.39 12.17
N TYR A 9 7.46 -7.06 12.00
CA TYR A 9 7.04 -6.43 10.75
C TYR A 9 7.93 -6.87 9.60
N LYS A 10 9.26 -6.91 9.79
CA LYS A 10 10.19 -7.37 8.75
C LYS A 10 9.94 -8.83 8.39
N ALA A 11 9.60 -9.66 9.38
CA ALA A 11 9.27 -11.06 9.16
C ALA A 11 7.98 -11.23 8.35
N THR A 12 6.89 -10.52 8.71
CA THR A 12 5.63 -10.55 7.94
C THR A 12 5.81 -9.99 6.53
N ARG A 13 6.57 -8.89 6.39
CA ARG A 13 6.89 -8.33 5.06
C ARG A 13 7.68 -9.31 4.19
N ALA A 14 8.58 -10.10 4.76
CA ALA A 14 9.31 -11.12 4.01
C ALA A 14 8.40 -12.26 3.51
N GLN A 15 7.29 -12.55 4.21
CA GLN A 15 6.29 -13.53 3.77
C GLN A 15 5.48 -13.02 2.57
N ALA A 16 5.15 -11.72 2.55
CA ALA A 16 4.44 -11.07 1.44
C ALA A 16 5.32 -10.89 0.18
N GLY A 17 6.64 -11.01 0.29
CA GLY A 17 7.59 -10.79 -0.79
C GLY A 17 7.89 -9.31 -1.01
N ASP A 18 6.89 -8.55 -1.46
CA ASP A 18 7.02 -7.11 -1.71
C ASP A 18 6.01 -6.26 -0.92
N PHE A 19 6.18 -4.93 -1.00
CA PHE A 19 5.39 -3.99 -0.21
C PHE A 19 3.94 -3.87 -0.69
N MET A 20 3.69 -3.95 -2.00
CA MET A 20 2.33 -3.89 -2.55
C MET A 20 1.58 -5.18 -2.30
N SER A 21 2.26 -6.33 -2.42
CA SER A 21 1.72 -7.62 -2.04
C SER A 21 1.33 -7.67 -0.56
N LEU A 22 2.08 -6.99 0.32
CA LEU A 22 1.70 -6.83 1.73
C LEU A 22 0.45 -5.96 1.91
N CYS A 23 0.34 -4.85 1.15
CA CYS A 23 -0.84 -3.97 1.21
C CYS A 23 -2.09 -4.64 0.62
N LYS A 24 -1.93 -5.50 -0.40
CA LYS A 24 -3.03 -6.18 -1.10
C LYS A 24 -3.48 -7.49 -0.44
N ASN A 25 -2.90 -7.85 0.69
CA ASN A 25 -3.25 -9.05 1.44
C ASN A 25 -3.91 -8.65 2.76
N ALA A 26 -5.22 -8.79 2.86
CA ALA A 26 -6.01 -8.35 4.00
C ALA A 26 -5.53 -8.97 5.34
N GLU A 27 -5.19 -10.26 5.35
CA GLU A 27 -4.73 -10.94 6.55
C GLU A 27 -3.37 -10.42 7.02
N LEU A 28 -2.41 -10.26 6.11
CA LEU A 28 -1.08 -9.77 6.43
C LEU A 28 -1.08 -8.26 6.76
N ALA A 29 -1.89 -7.46 6.06
CA ALA A 29 -2.08 -6.04 6.35
C ALA A 29 -2.70 -5.84 7.74
N SER A 30 -3.71 -6.62 8.09
CA SER A 30 -4.30 -6.65 9.44
C SER A 30 -3.27 -7.07 10.49
N GLU A 31 -2.50 -8.12 10.24
CA GLU A 31 -1.46 -8.59 11.16
C GLU A 31 -0.44 -7.48 11.45
N VAL A 32 0.14 -6.85 10.42
CA VAL A 32 1.13 -5.77 10.66
C VAL A 32 0.50 -4.55 11.33
N THR A 33 -0.78 -4.25 11.06
CA THR A 33 -1.53 -3.17 11.72
C THR A 33 -1.61 -3.39 13.24
N LEU A 34 -1.80 -4.64 13.68
CA LEU A 34 -1.97 -4.99 15.09
C LEU A 34 -0.64 -5.14 15.85
N GLN A 35 0.48 -5.40 15.18
CA GLN A 35 1.78 -5.60 15.83
C GLN A 35 2.19 -4.49 16.83
N PRO A 36 2.06 -3.19 16.52
CA PRO A 36 2.41 -2.13 17.47
C PRO A 36 1.59 -2.17 18.76
N LEU A 37 0.30 -2.55 18.69
CA LEU A 37 -0.59 -2.63 19.85
C LEU A 37 -0.17 -3.73 20.84
N ARG A 38 0.50 -4.79 20.36
CA ARG A 38 1.01 -5.86 21.23
C ARG A 38 2.29 -5.45 21.99
N ARG A 39 2.97 -4.39 21.56
CA ARG A 39 4.20 -3.88 22.19
C ARG A 39 4.00 -2.66 23.06
N PHE A 40 3.07 -1.80 22.69
CA PHE A 40 2.92 -0.48 23.26
C PHE A 40 1.45 -0.26 23.62
N PRO A 41 1.17 0.41 24.75
CA PRO A 41 -0.19 0.77 25.14
C PRO A 41 -0.67 1.98 24.32
N LEU A 42 -0.91 1.78 23.01
CA LEU A 42 -1.41 2.82 22.11
C LEU A 42 -2.94 2.85 22.15
N ASP A 43 -3.50 4.05 22.03
CA ASP A 43 -4.96 4.27 22.08
C ASP A 43 -5.67 3.98 20.74
N ALA A 44 -4.91 3.81 19.66
CA ALA A 44 -5.45 3.61 18.33
C ALA A 44 -4.51 2.79 17.42
N ALA A 45 -5.11 2.13 16.43
CA ALA A 45 -4.43 1.58 15.27
C ALA A 45 -4.70 2.46 14.03
N ILE A 46 -3.80 2.38 13.07
CA ILE A 46 -3.95 2.95 11.73
C ILE A 46 -3.80 1.83 10.72
N LEU A 47 -4.75 1.72 9.79
CA LEU A 47 -4.73 0.72 8.73
C LEU A 47 -3.38 0.76 8.01
N PHE A 48 -2.75 -0.41 7.88
CA PHE A 48 -1.60 -0.55 7.01
C PHE A 48 -2.06 -0.60 5.55
N SER A 49 -1.78 0.46 4.82
CA SER A 49 -2.03 0.61 3.38
C SER A 49 -1.01 1.60 2.81
N ASP A 50 -1.12 1.90 1.51
CA ASP A 50 -0.32 2.90 0.82
C ASP A 50 -1.20 3.99 0.20
N ILE A 51 -0.71 5.22 0.22
CA ILE A 51 -1.44 6.38 -0.35
C ILE A 51 -1.58 6.29 -1.87
N LEU A 52 -0.75 5.49 -2.54
CA LEU A 52 -0.72 5.34 -3.99
C LEU A 52 -1.61 4.19 -4.50
N THR A 53 -2.36 3.52 -3.62
CA THR A 53 -3.37 2.50 -3.98
C THR A 53 -4.44 3.04 -4.94
N ILE A 54 -4.88 4.29 -4.75
CA ILE A 54 -5.84 4.95 -5.65
C ILE A 54 -5.22 5.19 -7.04
N PRO A 55 -4.05 5.86 -7.17
CA PRO A 55 -3.31 5.94 -8.44
C PRO A 55 -3.01 4.60 -9.12
N ASP A 56 -2.75 3.53 -8.36
CA ASP A 56 -2.56 2.18 -8.89
C ASP A 56 -3.86 1.66 -9.54
N ALA A 57 -4.99 1.79 -8.84
CA ALA A 57 -6.31 1.44 -9.36
C ALA A 57 -6.75 2.32 -10.55
N MET A 58 -6.24 3.55 -10.65
CA MET A 58 -6.43 4.44 -11.80
C MET A 58 -5.62 4.02 -13.04
N GLY A 59 -4.77 2.99 -12.96
CA GLY A 59 -4.03 2.44 -14.10
C GLY A 59 -2.77 3.22 -14.48
N LEU A 60 -2.19 4.02 -13.58
CA LEU A 60 -1.01 4.83 -13.88
C LEU A 60 0.32 4.04 -13.94
N GLY A 61 0.27 2.72 -13.72
CA GLY A 61 1.44 1.83 -13.76
C GLY A 61 2.39 2.08 -12.59
N LEU A 62 1.90 1.93 -11.36
CA LEU A 62 2.70 2.10 -10.16
C LEU A 62 3.68 0.93 -9.98
N ARG A 63 4.95 1.24 -9.77
CA ARG A 63 5.98 0.25 -9.42
C ARG A 63 6.87 0.76 -8.29
N PHE A 64 7.31 -0.17 -7.44
CA PHE A 64 8.23 0.12 -6.34
C PHE A 64 9.62 -0.39 -6.70
N ALA A 65 10.50 0.52 -7.11
CA ALA A 65 11.90 0.19 -7.36
C ALA A 65 12.69 0.19 -6.04
N ALA A 66 13.50 -0.84 -5.83
CA ALA A 66 14.30 -0.97 -4.62
C ALA A 66 15.30 0.20 -4.54
N GLY A 67 15.11 1.08 -3.54
CA GLY A 67 15.99 2.22 -3.30
C GLY A 67 15.58 3.53 -3.99
N GLU A 68 14.66 3.50 -4.97
CA GLU A 68 14.23 4.69 -5.72
C GLU A 68 12.84 5.22 -5.30
N GLY A 69 12.08 4.45 -4.51
CA GLY A 69 10.71 4.82 -4.14
C GLY A 69 9.69 4.45 -5.22
N PRO A 70 8.43 4.90 -5.09
CA PRO A 70 7.39 4.62 -6.06
C PRO A 70 7.58 5.43 -7.34
N VAL A 71 7.37 4.79 -8.48
CA VAL A 71 7.44 5.39 -9.81
C VAL A 71 6.18 5.04 -10.60
N PHE A 72 5.67 5.99 -11.39
CA PHE A 72 4.58 5.76 -12.34
C PHE A 72 5.13 5.67 -13.75
N ASP A 73 4.71 4.64 -14.48
CA ASP A 73 5.06 4.49 -15.90
C ASP A 73 4.29 5.49 -16.78
N ASN A 74 3.09 5.91 -16.35
CA ASN A 74 2.24 6.86 -17.08
C ASN A 74 1.93 8.12 -16.23
N PRO A 75 2.90 9.04 -16.04
CA PRO A 75 2.65 10.29 -15.33
C PRO A 75 1.68 11.19 -16.10
N ILE A 76 0.79 11.87 -15.38
CA ILE A 76 -0.18 12.81 -15.95
C ILE A 76 0.54 14.12 -16.28
N THR A 77 0.57 14.50 -17.55
CA THR A 77 1.28 15.71 -18.00
C THR A 77 0.39 16.68 -18.76
N CYS A 78 -0.75 16.22 -19.27
CA CYS A 78 -1.68 17.06 -20.02
C CYS A 78 -3.15 16.72 -19.71
N LYS A 79 -4.05 17.59 -20.19
CA LYS A 79 -5.50 17.43 -20.03
C LYS A 79 -6.03 16.11 -20.61
N ALA A 80 -5.47 15.67 -21.74
CA ALA A 80 -5.87 14.41 -22.38
C ALA A 80 -5.51 13.18 -21.54
N ASP A 81 -4.50 13.26 -20.66
CA ASP A 81 -4.19 12.18 -19.73
C ASP A 81 -5.24 12.11 -18.61
N VAL A 82 -5.63 13.27 -18.08
CA VAL A 82 -6.69 13.37 -17.05
C VAL A 82 -8.01 12.78 -17.56
N GLU A 83 -8.37 13.05 -18.82
CA GLU A 83 -9.60 12.53 -19.44
C GLU A 83 -9.61 11.01 -19.62
N LYS A 84 -8.45 10.34 -19.56
CA LYS A 84 -8.32 8.87 -19.66
C LYS A 84 -8.34 8.17 -18.31
N ILE A 85 -8.28 8.90 -17.20
CA ILE A 85 -8.24 8.32 -15.86
C ILE A 85 -9.62 7.75 -15.54
N GLY A 86 -9.67 6.44 -15.25
CA GLY A 86 -10.87 5.80 -14.73
C GLY A 86 -11.15 6.23 -13.29
N LEU A 87 -12.43 6.29 -12.92
CA LEU A 87 -12.84 6.39 -11.52
C LEU A 87 -12.85 4.96 -10.95
N PRO A 88 -11.93 4.61 -10.03
CA PRO A 88 -11.94 3.27 -9.44
C PRO A 88 -13.16 3.10 -8.54
N ASP A 89 -13.78 1.92 -8.58
CA ASP A 89 -14.79 1.47 -7.64
C ASP A 89 -14.10 0.99 -6.35
N PRO A 90 -14.37 1.59 -5.18
CA PRO A 90 -13.82 1.12 -3.91
C PRO A 90 -14.13 -0.35 -3.63
N GLU A 91 -15.30 -0.83 -4.05
CA GLU A 91 -15.70 -2.23 -3.89
C GLU A 91 -15.32 -3.10 -5.10
N GLY A 92 -14.60 -2.57 -6.08
CA GLY A 92 -14.07 -3.34 -7.22
C GLY A 92 -12.55 -3.41 -7.17
N GLU A 93 -11.91 -2.33 -7.60
CA GLU A 93 -10.45 -2.25 -7.77
C GLU A 93 -9.67 -2.05 -6.46
N LEU A 94 -10.34 -1.76 -5.34
CA LEU A 94 -9.74 -1.46 -4.03
C LEU A 94 -10.20 -2.40 -2.90
N GLN A 95 -10.73 -3.59 -3.21
CA GLN A 95 -11.28 -4.54 -2.22
C GLN A 95 -10.28 -5.15 -1.20
N TYR A 96 -9.00 -4.79 -1.28
CA TYR A 96 -7.93 -5.43 -0.50
C TYR A 96 -7.60 -4.71 0.80
#